data_AF-A0A432GUJ3-F1
#
_entry.id   AF-A0A432GUJ3-F1
#
_cell.length_a   1.000
_cell.length_b   1.000
_cell.length_c   1.000
_cell.angle_alpha   90.00
_cell.angle_beta   90.00
_cell.angle_gamma   90.00
#
_symmetry.space_group_name_H-M   'P 1'
#
loop_
_entity.id
_entity.type
_entity.pdbx_description
1 polymer ?
#
loop_
_entity_poly.entity_id
_entity_poly.type
_entity_poly.pdbx_seq_one_letter_code
_entity_poly.pdbx_strand_id
1 'polypeptide(L)'
;MRTFFLQTTVVILAINVVSFFYLPEVLWSMVIFGPLILLGLRDITQKSHSILRNFPVLGHMRFLLEEIRPEMYQYFVESDTSGRPFSREQRSVVYARAKNTRDTIPFGTVENVYETGYEW
;
A
#
# COMPACT_ATOMS: atom_id res chain seq x y z
N MET A 1 -7.99 -11.58 -16.72
CA MET A 1 -6.70 -11.39 -16.02
C MET A 1 -5.97 -12.70 -15.75
N ARG A 2 -6.57 -13.71 -15.11
CA ARG A 2 -5.93 -15.03 -14.96
C ARG A 2 -5.39 -15.64 -16.27
N THR A 3 -6.19 -15.65 -17.33
CA THR A 3 -5.77 -16.15 -18.65
C THR A 3 -4.63 -15.35 -19.25
N PHE A 4 -4.66 -14.02 -19.10
CA PHE A 4 -3.60 -13.11 -19.51
C PHE A 4 -2.28 -13.42 -18.78
N PHE A 5 -2.31 -13.61 -17.45
CA PHE A 5 -1.14 -14.01 -16.67
C PHE A 5 -0.52 -15.33 -17.14
N LEU A 6 -1.36 -16.32 -17.48
CA LEU A 6 -0.89 -17.59 -18.01
C LEU A 6 -0.25 -17.42 -19.39
N GLN A 7 -0.85 -16.62 -20.27
CA GLN A 7 -0.27 -16.31 -21.59
C GLN A 7 1.10 -15.62 -21.45
N THR A 8 1.21 -14.59 -20.60
CA THR A 8 2.49 -13.90 -20.38
C THR A 8 3.54 -14.82 -19.77
N THR A 9 3.14 -15.71 -18.84
CA THR A 9 4.04 -16.72 -18.25
C THR A 9 4.59 -17.66 -19.31
N VAL A 10 3.72 -18.18 -20.19
CA VAL A 10 4.13 -19.06 -21.29
C VAL A 10 5.08 -18.36 -22.25
N VAL A 11 4.81 -17.10 -22.59
CA VAL A 11 5.69 -16.30 -23.46
C VAL A 11 7.07 -16.10 -22.81
N ILE A 12 7.14 -15.75 -21.53
CA ILE A 12 8.40 -15.56 -20.80
C ILE A 12 9.21 -16.86 -20.77
N LEU A 13 8.56 -18.00 -20.50
CA LEU A 13 9.20 -19.31 -20.52
C LEU A 13 9.70 -19.68 -21.92
N ALA A 14 8.89 -19.46 -22.96
CA ALA A 14 9.27 -19.74 -24.34
C ALA A 14 10.49 -18.90 -24.78
N ILE A 15 10.51 -17.61 -24.44
CA ILE A 15 11.67 -16.73 -24.71
C ILE A 15 12.92 -17.27 -24.03
N ASN A 16 12.81 -17.71 -22.77
CA ASN A 16 13.96 -18.25 -22.03
C ASN A 16 14.45 -19.59 -22.61
N VAL A 17 13.54 -20.46 -23.05
CA VAL A 17 13.89 -21.72 -23.73
C VAL A 17 14.62 -21.46 -25.05
N VAL A 18 14.17 -20.49 -25.85
CA VAL A 18 14.87 -20.11 -27.09
C VAL A 18 16.23 -19.49 -26.76
N SER A 19 16.27 -18.60 -25.77
CA SER A 19 17.49 -17.89 -25.39
C SER A 19 18.58 -18.82 -24.85
N PHE A 20 18.21 -19.96 -24.25
CA PHE A 20 19.16 -21.00 -23.84
C PHE A 20 20.12 -21.43 -24.96
N PHE A 21 19.68 -21.43 -26.22
CA PHE A 21 20.50 -21.88 -27.35
C PHE A 21 21.38 -20.78 -27.97
N TYR A 22 21.02 -19.50 -27.81
CA TYR A 22 21.70 -18.39 -28.48
C TYR A 22 22.41 -17.42 -27.53
N LEU A 23 21.76 -17.09 -26.41
CA LEU A 23 22.19 -16.07 -25.45
C LEU A 23 21.81 -16.52 -24.02
N PRO A 24 22.60 -17.41 -23.39
CA PRO A 24 22.27 -17.97 -22.09
C PRO A 24 22.23 -16.92 -20.96
N GLU A 25 22.82 -15.74 -21.16
CA GLU A 25 22.76 -14.63 -20.21
C GLU A 25 21.32 -14.17 -19.91
N VAL A 26 20.38 -14.32 -20.86
CA VAL A 26 18.97 -13.96 -20.68
C VAL A 26 18.30 -14.79 -19.59
N LEU A 27 18.83 -15.98 -19.28
CA LEU A 27 18.30 -16.85 -18.21
C LEU A 27 18.36 -16.18 -16.83
N TRP A 28 19.26 -15.21 -16.63
CA TRP A 28 19.28 -14.41 -15.39
C TRP A 28 17.98 -13.64 -15.15
N SER A 29 17.19 -13.38 -16.19
CA SER A 29 15.85 -12.79 -16.04
C SER A 29 14.93 -13.64 -15.15
N MET A 30 15.16 -14.96 -15.07
CA MET A 30 14.39 -15.86 -14.20
C MET A 30 14.62 -15.63 -12.71
N VAL A 31 15.69 -14.95 -12.31
CA VAL A 31 15.87 -14.54 -10.92
C VAL A 31 14.75 -13.59 -10.47
N ILE A 32 14.26 -12.76 -11.39
CA ILE A 32 13.17 -11.82 -11.13
C ILE A 32 11.82 -12.44 -11.48
N PHE A 33 11.69 -13.00 -12.69
CA PHE A 33 10.39 -13.50 -13.17
C PHE A 33 10.01 -14.85 -12.56
N GLY A 34 10.97 -15.70 -12.22
CA GLY A 34 10.72 -17.03 -11.64
C GLY A 34 9.91 -16.95 -10.34
N PRO A 35 10.34 -16.17 -9.32
CA PRO A 35 9.57 -15.97 -8.10
C PRO A 35 8.15 -15.43 -8.35
N LEU A 36 7.98 -14.49 -9.28
CA LEU A 36 6.67 -13.93 -9.64
C LEU A 36 5.75 -14.96 -10.29
N ILE A 37 6.30 -15.81 -11.17
CA ILE A 37 5.57 -16.92 -11.79
C ILE A 37 5.13 -17.92 -10.72
N LEU A 38 6.02 -18.31 -9.81
CA LEU A 38 5.69 -19.22 -8.71
C LEU A 38 4.62 -18.64 -7.78
N LEU A 39 4.72 -17.36 -7.44
CA LEU A 39 3.71 -16.65 -6.64
C LEU A 39 2.36 -16.65 -7.34
N GLY A 40 2.31 -16.28 -8.62
CA GLY A 40 1.06 -16.26 -9.38
C GLY A 40 0.46 -17.66 -9.58
N LEU A 41 1.27 -18.71 -9.72
CA LEU A 41 0.78 -20.10 -9.74
C LEU A 41 0.17 -20.50 -8.39
N ARG A 42 0.79 -20.10 -7.28
CA ARG A 42 0.22 -20.28 -5.93
C ARG A 42 -1.11 -19.55 -5.78
N ASP A 43 -1.20 -18.31 -6.27
CA ASP A 43 -2.41 -17.49 -6.23
C ASP A 43 -3.58 -18.11 -6.99
N ILE A 44 -3.29 -18.74 -8.14
CA ILE A 44 -4.30 -19.40 -8.99
C ILE A 44 -4.79 -20.71 -8.36
N THR A 45 -3.89 -21.47 -7.73
CA THR A 45 -4.19 -22.81 -7.21
C THR A 45 -4.88 -22.76 -5.84
N GLN A 46 -4.63 -21.74 -5.03
CA GLN A 46 -5.30 -21.58 -3.74
C GLN A 46 -6.82 -21.34 -3.90
N LYS A 47 -7.61 -21.82 -2.93
CA LYS A 47 -9.09 -21.77 -2.96
C LYS A 47 -9.72 -20.71 -2.06
N SER A 48 -8.94 -20.10 -1.17
CA SER A 48 -9.40 -19.21 -0.10
C SER A 48 -9.71 -17.78 -0.60
N HIS A 49 -8.79 -17.19 -1.36
CA HIS A 49 -8.84 -15.78 -1.77
C HIS A 49 -9.27 -15.64 -3.23
N SER A 50 -10.56 -15.36 -3.46
CA SER A 50 -11.13 -15.19 -4.80
C SER A 50 -10.47 -14.07 -5.61
N ILE A 51 -9.99 -13.00 -4.95
CA ILE A 51 -9.32 -11.88 -5.61
C ILE A 51 -7.97 -12.32 -6.20
N LEU A 52 -7.09 -12.93 -5.39
CA LEU A 52 -5.78 -13.42 -5.84
C LEU A 52 -5.91 -14.45 -6.96
N ARG A 53 -6.94 -15.32 -6.90
CA ARG A 53 -7.20 -16.31 -7.94
C ARG A 53 -7.56 -15.69 -9.29
N ASN A 54 -8.23 -14.54 -9.29
CA ASN A 54 -8.66 -13.85 -10.51
C ASN A 54 -7.60 -12.86 -11.02
N PHE A 55 -6.80 -12.31 -10.10
CA PHE A 55 -5.72 -11.34 -10.33
C PHE A 55 -4.41 -11.82 -9.69
N PRO A 56 -3.76 -12.85 -10.27
CA PRO A 56 -2.51 -13.39 -9.74
C PRO A 56 -1.43 -12.31 -9.71
N VAL A 57 -0.60 -12.30 -8.66
CA VAL A 57 0.43 -11.28 -8.38
C VAL A 57 -0.16 -9.90 -8.09
N LEU A 58 -0.93 -9.31 -9.02
CA LEU A 58 -1.48 -7.96 -8.92
C LEU A 58 -2.47 -7.79 -7.76
N GLY A 59 -3.18 -8.85 -7.37
CA GLY A 59 -4.12 -8.78 -6.23
C GLY A 59 -3.43 -8.44 -4.90
N HIS A 60 -2.13 -8.71 -4.77
CA HIS A 60 -1.35 -8.32 -3.59
C HIS A 60 -1.24 -6.80 -3.43
N MET A 61 -1.24 -6.04 -4.53
CA MET A 61 -1.20 -4.57 -4.47
C MET A 61 -2.38 -3.99 -3.70
N ARG A 62 -3.55 -4.63 -3.79
CA ARG A 62 -4.72 -4.21 -2.99
C ARG A 62 -4.41 -4.29 -1.49
N PHE A 63 -3.90 -5.42 -1.04
CA PHE A 63 -3.64 -5.66 0.37
C PHE A 63 -2.52 -4.77 0.90
N LEU A 64 -1.47 -4.55 0.09
CA LEU A 64 -0.40 -3.60 0.40
C LEU A 64 -0.94 -2.16 0.56
N LEU A 65 -1.80 -1.72 -0.37
CA LEU A 65 -2.41 -0.39 -0.28
C LEU A 65 -3.42 -0.27 0.86
N GLU A 66 -4.11 -1.35 1.20
CA GLU A 66 -5.02 -1.41 2.33
C GLU A 66 -4.28 -1.28 3.66
N GLU A 67 -3.09 -1.88 3.77
CA GLU A 67 -2.19 -1.73 4.91
C GLU A 67 -1.61 -0.32 5.02
N ILE A 68 -1.24 0.31 3.90
CA ILE A 68 -0.67 1.67 3.86
C ILE A 68 -1.74 2.78 4.02
N ARG A 69 -3.01 2.43 3.84
CA ARG A 69 -4.12 3.39 3.84
C ARG A 69 -4.20 4.22 5.13
N PRO A 70 -4.12 3.65 6.35
CA PRO A 70 -4.26 4.42 7.59
C PRO A 70 -3.19 5.50 7.74
N GLU A 71 -1.93 5.18 7.45
CA GLU A 71 -0.81 6.12 7.54
C GLU A 71 -0.95 7.23 6.49
N MET A 72 -1.27 6.86 5.25
CA MET A 72 -1.52 7.84 4.19
C MET A 72 -2.64 8.80 4.56
N TYR A 73 -3.74 8.28 5.12
CA TYR A 73 -4.84 9.12 5.58
C TYR A 73 -4.39 10.06 6.69
N GLN A 74 -3.71 9.55 7.71
CA GLN A 74 -3.29 10.31 8.88
C GLN A 74 -2.31 11.46 8.55
N TYR A 75 -1.41 11.29 7.58
CA TYR A 75 -0.37 12.30 7.30
C TYR A 75 -0.72 13.24 6.14
N PHE A 76 -1.46 12.76 5.13
CA PHE A 76 -1.74 13.54 3.92
C PHE A 76 -3.17 14.08 3.84
N VAL A 77 -4.13 13.46 4.52
CA VAL A 77 -5.56 13.78 4.37
C VAL A 77 -6.15 14.33 5.66
N GLU A 78 -5.82 13.76 6.81
CA GLU A 78 -6.32 14.17 8.10
C GLU A 78 -5.86 15.61 8.40
N SER A 79 -6.84 16.49 8.57
CA SER A 79 -6.60 17.88 8.98
C SER A 79 -6.20 17.94 10.46
N ASP A 80 -5.67 19.09 10.87
CA ASP A 80 -5.15 19.24 12.23
C ASP A 80 -6.22 19.04 13.32
N THR A 81 -7.49 19.31 13.00
CA THR A 81 -8.66 19.25 13.89
C THR A 81 -9.54 18.00 13.72
N SER A 82 -9.55 17.36 12.54
CA SER A 82 -10.50 16.28 12.22
C SER A 82 -10.21 14.91 12.86
N GLY A 83 -9.03 14.73 13.46
CA GLY A 83 -8.60 13.42 13.95
C GLY A 83 -9.43 12.90 15.13
N ARG A 84 -9.75 11.60 15.12
CA ARG A 84 -10.53 10.93 16.18
C ARG A 84 -9.73 9.79 16.82
N PRO A 85 -9.81 9.58 18.15
CA PRO A 85 -10.48 10.40 19.16
C PRO A 85 -9.71 11.68 19.53
N PHE A 86 -8.44 11.77 19.14
CA PHE A 86 -7.60 12.95 19.37
C PHE A 86 -7.13 13.54 18.05
N SER A 87 -7.22 14.85 17.93
CA SER A 87 -6.77 15.59 16.75
C SER A 87 -5.24 15.60 16.65
N ARG A 88 -4.70 15.98 15.49
CA ARG A 88 -3.24 16.08 15.31
C ARG A 88 -2.68 17.24 16.15
N GLU A 89 -3.45 18.32 16.28
CA GLU A 89 -3.11 19.43 17.17
C GLU A 89 -2.96 18.97 18.62
N GLN A 90 -3.95 18.25 19.15
CA GLN A 90 -3.90 17.70 20.52
C GLN A 90 -2.68 16.80 20.76
N ARG A 91 -2.39 15.90 19.81
CA ARG A 91 -1.20 15.04 19.87
C ARG A 91 0.09 15.85 19.86
N SER A 92 0.17 16.90 19.06
CA SER A 92 1.36 17.75 18.96
C SER A 92 1.67 18.49 20.27
N VAL A 93 0.65 18.98 20.99
CA VAL A 93 0.81 19.61 22.30
C VAL A 93 1.36 18.63 23.34
N VAL A 94 0.82 17.40 23.37
CA VAL A 94 1.33 16.33 24.25
C VAL A 94 2.79 16.02 23.93
N TYR A 95 3.16 15.91 22.66
CA TYR A 95 4.54 15.68 22.24
C TYR A 95 5.48 16.83 22.59
N ALA A 96 5.04 18.09 22.44
CA ALA A 96 5.83 19.25 22.78
C ALA A 96 6.15 19.29 24.28
N ARG A 97 5.14 19.01 25.12
CA ARG A 97 5.28 18.90 26.59
C ARG A 97 6.19 17.76 26.99
N ALA A 98 6.00 16.57 26.42
CA ALA A 98 6.83 15.41 26.71
C ALA A 98 8.31 15.63 26.34
N LYS A 99 8.59 16.44 25.32
CA LYS A 99 9.94 16.81 24.89
C LYS A 99 10.52 18.04 25.60
N ASN A 100 9.79 18.64 26.55
CA ASN A 100 10.15 19.90 27.22
C ASN A 100 10.50 21.02 26.22
N THR A 101 9.71 21.11 25.16
CA THR A 101 9.80 22.16 24.13
C THR A 101 8.63 23.13 24.27
N ARG A 102 8.73 24.30 23.65
CA ARG A 102 7.66 25.32 23.70
C ARG A 102 6.32 24.70 23.29
N ASP A 103 5.37 24.69 24.21
CA ASP A 103 4.03 24.10 24.06
C ASP A 103 2.93 25.17 23.92
N THR A 104 3.31 26.45 23.85
CA THR A 104 2.40 27.59 23.70
C THR A 104 2.22 28.01 22.25
N ILE A 105 0.95 28.09 21.83
CA ILE A 105 0.48 28.47 20.50
C ILE A 105 -0.14 29.88 20.59
N PRO A 106 -0.03 30.75 19.57
CA PRO A 106 -0.66 32.07 19.60
C PRO A 106 -2.19 32.00 19.76
N PHE A 107 -2.77 33.05 20.35
CA PHE A 107 -4.21 33.14 20.58
C PHE A 107 -5.01 33.14 19.25
N GLY A 108 -6.04 32.30 19.18
CA GLY A 108 -6.90 32.12 18.00
C GLY A 108 -7.56 30.74 18.03
N THR A 109 -8.61 30.53 17.23
CA THR A 109 -9.20 29.19 17.02
C THR A 109 -9.09 28.80 15.55
N VAL A 110 -8.69 27.56 15.31
CA VAL A 110 -8.74 26.90 14.00
C VAL A 110 -10.01 26.06 13.84
N GLU A 111 -10.80 25.92 14.92
CA GLU A 111 -12.04 25.17 14.92
C GLU A 111 -13.18 25.96 14.27
N ASN A 112 -14.12 25.24 13.64
CA ASN A 112 -15.26 25.84 12.99
C ASN A 112 -16.37 26.15 14.01
N VAL A 113 -16.33 27.35 14.58
CA VAL A 113 -17.31 27.84 15.58
C VAL A 113 -18.75 27.98 15.06
N TYR A 114 -18.97 27.88 13.75
CA TYR A 114 -20.29 27.92 13.13
C TYR A 114 -20.86 26.54 12.82
N GLU A 115 -20.10 25.47 13.10
CA GLU A 115 -20.57 24.11 12.88
C GLU A 115 -21.69 23.75 13.85
N THR A 116 -22.69 23.02 13.35
CA THR A 116 -23.81 22.56 14.17
C THR A 116 -23.30 21.57 15.22
N GLY A 117 -23.47 21.89 16.50
CA GLY A 117 -22.98 21.08 17.62
C GLY A 117 -21.69 21.59 18.28
N TYR A 118 -21.17 22.74 17.87
CA TYR A 118 -20.10 23.43 18.60
C TYR A 118 -20.60 23.94 19.97
N GLU A 119 -19.90 23.60 21.06
CA GLU A 119 -20.15 24.08 22.43
C GLU A 119 -18.91 24.78 22.99
N TRP A 120 -19.10 25.80 23.83
CA TRP A 120 -18.04 26.66 24.40
C TRP A 120 -17.76 26.36 25.87
#